data_AF-A0AAV5FV70-F1
#
_entry.id   AF-A0AAV5FV70-F1
#
_cell.length_a   1.000
_cell.length_b   1.000
_cell.length_c   1.000
_cell.angle_alpha   90.00
_cell.angle_beta   90.00
_cell.angle_gamma   90.00
#
_symmetry.space_group_name_H-M   'P 1'
#
loop_
_entity.id
_entity.type
_entity.pdbx_description
1 polymer ?
#
loop_
_entity_poly.entity_id
_entity_poly.type
_entity_poly.pdbx_seq_one_letter_code
_entity_poly.pdbx_strand_id
1 'polypeptide(L)'
;MYDDVKEYLNWYDTRRDANDRLKDPNAPVIGLVLQRSHIVTGDDGHYVAVIMELEARGAKVIPIFAGGLDFSGPTQRYLVDPVTGKPMVNAVVSLTGFALVGGPARQDHPRAIAALQKLDVPYIVALPLVFQTTEEWLNSTLGLHPIQVALQVALPELDGGMEPIVFAGRDPRTGKSHALHKRVEQLCTRAIRWAQLKRKTKVPLLQIISITVTTAAQITNSRSGATVNATS
;
A
#
# COMPACT_ATOMS: atom_id res chain seq x y z
N MET A 1 8.17 8.91 18.90
CA MET A 1 8.71 8.16 17.73
C MET A 1 9.63 7.09 18.28
N TYR A 2 9.75 5.96 17.60
CA TYR A 2 10.62 4.86 18.01
C TYR A 2 11.74 4.70 16.97
N ASP A 3 12.97 4.49 17.41
CA ASP A 3 14.15 4.29 16.55
C ASP A 3 14.54 2.81 16.39
N ASP A 4 13.81 1.93 17.09
CA ASP A 4 13.91 0.47 17.02
C ASP A 4 12.52 -0.20 16.98
N VAL A 5 12.42 -1.27 16.19
CA VAL A 5 11.16 -2.00 15.97
C VAL A 5 10.77 -2.80 17.20
N LYS A 6 11.73 -3.33 17.96
CA LYS A 6 11.41 -4.16 19.14
C LYS A 6 10.84 -3.30 20.24
N GLU A 7 11.37 -2.09 20.43
CA GLU A 7 10.78 -1.10 21.35
C GLU A 7 9.34 -0.76 20.93
N TYR A 8 9.11 -0.52 19.64
CA TYR A 8 7.77 -0.25 19.11
C TYR A 8 6.80 -1.41 19.36
N LEU A 9 7.22 -2.65 19.07
CA LEU A 9 6.38 -3.84 19.27
C LEU A 9 6.13 -4.13 20.75
N ASN A 10 7.12 -3.89 21.62
CA ASN A 10 6.94 -4.02 23.06
C ASN A 10 5.90 -3.00 23.58
N TRP A 11 6.00 -1.73 23.15
CA TRP A 11 4.94 -0.76 23.44
C TRP A 11 3.59 -1.24 22.89
N TYR A 12 3.55 -1.72 21.65
CA TYR A 12 2.34 -2.19 20.98
C TYR A 12 1.63 -3.30 21.78
N ASP A 13 2.38 -4.27 22.31
CA ASP A 13 1.82 -5.39 23.07
C ASP A 13 1.35 -4.97 24.48
N THR A 14 1.90 -3.89 25.04
CA THR A 14 1.48 -3.34 26.34
C THR A 14 0.23 -2.43 26.28
N ARG A 15 -0.29 -2.17 25.08
CA ARG A 15 -1.49 -1.33 24.90
C ARG A 15 -2.72 -1.92 25.60
N ARG A 16 -3.39 -1.08 26.37
CA ARG A 16 -4.63 -1.45 27.10
C ARG A 16 -5.86 -1.40 26.19
N ASP A 17 -5.82 -0.55 25.18
CA ASP A 17 -6.86 -0.33 24.18
C ASP A 17 -6.83 -1.36 23.03
N ALA A 18 -5.75 -2.15 22.92
CA ALA A 18 -5.61 -3.18 21.89
C ALA A 18 -6.52 -4.39 22.18
N ASN A 19 -7.34 -4.75 21.19
CA ASN A 19 -8.20 -5.93 21.18
C ASN A 19 -7.38 -7.23 21.25
N ASP A 20 -7.94 -8.30 21.80
CA ASP A 20 -7.32 -9.63 21.90
C ASP A 20 -6.83 -10.15 20.55
N ARG A 21 -7.55 -9.84 19.46
CA ARG A 21 -7.13 -10.17 18.08
C ARG A 21 -5.81 -9.54 17.68
N LEU A 22 -5.51 -8.34 18.18
CA LEU A 22 -4.23 -7.68 17.94
C LEU A 22 -3.11 -8.29 18.77
N LYS A 23 -3.42 -8.81 19.96
CA LYS A 23 -2.45 -9.44 20.86
C LYS A 23 -2.11 -10.87 20.45
N ASP A 24 -2.90 -11.48 19.58
CA ASP A 24 -2.61 -12.78 19.00
C ASP A 24 -1.23 -12.77 18.31
N PRO A 25 -0.30 -13.68 18.66
CA PRO A 25 0.95 -13.86 17.93
C PRO A 25 0.75 -14.14 16.44
N ASN A 26 -0.43 -14.67 16.08
CA ASN A 26 -0.88 -14.92 14.72
C ASN A 26 -1.67 -13.75 14.12
N ALA A 27 -1.63 -12.54 14.66
CA ALA A 27 -2.19 -11.37 13.98
C ALA A 27 -1.39 -11.04 12.70
N PRO A 28 -2.03 -10.72 11.55
CA PRO A 28 -1.31 -10.24 10.39
C PRO A 28 -0.65 -8.89 10.70
N VAL A 29 0.59 -8.71 10.26
CA VAL A 29 1.36 -7.47 10.47
C VAL A 29 1.46 -6.73 9.13
N ILE A 30 1.03 -5.47 9.11
CA ILE A 30 1.02 -4.61 7.93
C ILE A 30 2.01 -3.47 8.14
N GLY A 31 2.98 -3.33 7.24
CA GLY A 31 3.85 -2.16 7.20
C GLY A 31 3.17 -0.99 6.49
N LEU A 32 3.24 0.22 7.04
CA LEU A 32 2.76 1.43 6.36
C LEU A 32 3.93 2.35 6.01
N VAL A 33 3.98 2.86 4.79
CA VAL A 33 4.94 3.91 4.39
C VAL A 33 4.24 5.26 4.39
N LEU A 34 4.70 6.16 5.26
CA LEU A 34 4.11 7.47 5.50
C LEU A 34 5.10 8.58 5.16
N GLN A 35 4.59 9.77 4.83
CA GLN A 35 5.43 10.96 4.70
C GLN A 35 5.55 11.69 6.03
N ARG A 36 6.78 12.06 6.41
CA ARG A 36 7.04 12.79 7.67
C ARG A 36 6.37 14.16 7.71
N SER A 37 6.19 14.81 6.56
CA SER A 37 5.56 16.13 6.45
C SER A 37 4.20 16.15 7.14
N HIS A 38 3.30 15.23 6.80
CA HIS A 38 1.95 15.13 7.37
C HIS A 38 1.95 14.89 8.88
N ILE A 39 2.91 14.12 9.40
CA ILE A 39 3.07 13.86 10.84
C ILE A 39 3.51 15.15 11.57
N VAL A 40 4.46 15.88 10.99
CA VAL A 40 5.00 17.10 11.60
C VAL A 40 4.00 18.25 11.54
N THR A 41 3.20 18.33 10.47
CA THR A 41 2.17 19.37 10.32
C THR A 41 0.88 19.06 11.08
N GLY A 42 0.71 17.84 11.60
CA GLY A 42 -0.54 17.37 12.20
C GLY A 42 -1.68 17.24 11.19
N ASP A 43 -1.35 17.08 9.90
CA ASP A 43 -2.32 16.78 8.83
C ASP A 43 -2.29 15.27 8.53
N ASP A 44 -2.50 14.47 9.56
CA ASP A 44 -2.34 13.01 9.57
C ASP A 44 -3.65 12.25 9.82
N GLY A 45 -4.78 12.94 9.89
CA GLY A 45 -6.09 12.32 10.17
C GLY A 45 -6.45 11.18 9.21
N HIS A 46 -6.00 11.27 7.96
CA HIS A 46 -6.15 10.22 6.97
C HIS A 46 -5.25 9.00 7.22
N TYR A 47 -4.05 9.18 7.80
CA TYR A 47 -3.20 8.07 8.27
C TYR A 47 -3.78 7.41 9.51
N VAL A 48 -4.26 8.22 10.46
CA VAL A 48 -4.93 7.72 11.68
C VAL A 48 -6.11 6.84 11.30
N ALA A 49 -6.94 7.25 10.34
CA ALA A 49 -8.06 6.45 9.86
C ALA A 49 -7.64 5.08 9.31
N VAL A 50 -6.54 5.01 8.53
CA VAL A 50 -6.03 3.73 8.00
C VAL A 50 -5.51 2.83 9.12
N ILE A 51 -4.76 3.40 10.08
CA ILE A 51 -4.24 2.66 11.23
C ILE A 51 -5.39 2.09 12.05
N MET A 52 -6.37 2.93 12.40
CA MET A 52 -7.55 2.50 13.16
C MET A 52 -8.34 1.40 12.46
N GLU A 53 -8.54 1.50 11.15
CA GLU A 53 -9.29 0.50 10.37
C GLU A 53 -8.55 -0.85 10.30
N LEU A 54 -7.23 -0.84 10.12
CA LEU A 54 -6.40 -2.06 10.18
C LEU A 54 -6.45 -2.69 11.58
N GLU A 55 -6.32 -1.88 12.62
CA GLU A 55 -6.34 -2.34 14.01
C GLU A 55 -7.70 -2.93 14.41
N ALA A 56 -8.79 -2.26 14.02
CA ALA A 56 -10.15 -2.73 14.24
C ALA A 56 -10.40 -4.11 13.60
N ARG A 57 -9.72 -4.40 12.48
CA ARG A 57 -9.77 -5.69 11.77
C ARG A 57 -8.79 -6.73 12.32
N GLY A 58 -8.04 -6.40 13.37
CA GLY A 58 -7.10 -7.31 14.04
C GLY A 58 -5.74 -7.43 13.35
N ALA A 59 -5.34 -6.45 12.54
CA ALA A 59 -4.00 -6.40 11.97
C ALA A 59 -3.08 -5.49 12.79
N LYS A 60 -1.89 -6.00 13.18
CA LYS A 60 -0.83 -5.16 13.77
C LYS A 60 -0.29 -4.23 12.69
N VAL A 61 0.03 -3.00 13.06
CA VAL A 61 0.51 -1.99 12.12
C VAL A 61 1.90 -1.53 12.50
N ILE A 62 2.82 -1.47 11.55
CA ILE A 62 4.16 -0.88 11.71
C ILE A 62 4.29 0.31 10.75
N PRO A 63 3.97 1.54 11.20
CA PRO A 63 4.13 2.74 10.39
C PRO A 63 5.59 3.20 10.37
N ILE A 64 6.14 3.37 9.18
CA ILE A 64 7.48 3.91 8.93
C ILE A 64 7.37 5.21 8.14
N PHE A 65 8.30 6.12 8.36
CA PHE A 65 8.40 7.36 7.59
C PHE A 65 9.88 7.70 7.33
N ALA A 66 10.11 8.54 6.33
CA ALA A 66 11.43 9.09 6.01
C ALA A 66 11.39 10.62 6.06
N GLY A 67 12.52 11.23 6.42
CA GLY A 67 12.69 12.69 6.29
C GLY A 67 12.92 13.15 4.85
N GLY A 68 13.40 12.25 3.99
CA GLY A 68 13.57 12.48 2.55
C GLY A 68 12.59 11.67 1.70
N LEU A 69 12.87 11.58 0.41
CA LEU A 69 12.07 10.82 -0.56
C LEU A 69 12.62 9.41 -0.82
N ASP A 70 13.50 8.92 0.05
CA ASP A 70 14.03 7.57 0.01
C ASP A 70 13.45 6.75 1.17
N PHE A 71 12.44 5.95 0.88
CA PHE A 71 11.79 5.08 1.84
C PHE A 71 12.42 3.67 1.89
N SER A 72 13.42 3.37 1.03
CA SER A 72 14.10 2.08 1.02
C SER A 72 14.90 1.83 2.30
N GLY A 73 15.55 2.86 2.83
CA GLY A 73 16.31 2.79 4.08
C GLY A 73 15.42 2.40 5.27
N PRO A 74 14.35 3.16 5.57
CA PRO A 74 13.40 2.80 6.61
C PRO A 74 12.73 1.43 6.39
N THR A 75 12.40 1.08 5.14
CA THR A 75 11.84 -0.23 4.80
C THR A 75 12.78 -1.36 5.23
N GLN A 76 14.07 -1.27 4.87
CA GLN A 76 15.04 -2.29 5.24
C GLN A 76 15.37 -2.29 6.73
N ARG A 77 15.39 -1.12 7.38
CA ARG A 77 15.73 -1.00 8.80
C ARG A 77 14.62 -1.48 9.73
N TYR A 78 13.37 -1.21 9.37
CA TYR A 78 12.24 -1.38 10.30
C TYR A 78 11.27 -2.49 9.90
N LEU A 79 11.27 -2.96 8.65
CA LEU A 79 10.36 -4.02 8.20
C LEU A 79 11.07 -5.37 7.97
N VAL A 80 12.41 -5.38 8.03
CA VAL A 80 13.22 -6.60 7.93
C VAL A 80 13.91 -6.84 9.27
N ASP A 81 13.85 -8.07 9.76
CA ASP A 81 14.57 -8.46 10.96
C ASP A 81 16.09 -8.46 10.66
N PRO A 82 16.90 -7.66 11.39
CA PRO A 82 18.33 -7.56 11.15
C PRO A 82 19.09 -8.86 11.43
N VAL A 83 18.54 -9.78 12.24
CA VAL A 83 19.17 -11.05 12.61
C VAL A 83 18.82 -12.15 11.62
N THR A 84 17.53 -12.32 11.34
CA THR A 84 17.06 -13.42 10.48
C THR A 84 17.01 -13.06 9.00
N GLY A 85 17.04 -11.77 8.66
CA GLY A 85 16.88 -11.26 7.30
C GLY A 85 15.47 -11.46 6.75
N LYS A 86 14.51 -11.95 7.56
CA LYS A 86 13.13 -12.21 7.14
C LYS A 86 12.27 -10.97 7.31
N PRO A 87 11.20 -10.81 6.51
CA PRO A 87 10.24 -9.73 6.71
C PRO A 87 9.52 -9.90 8.06
N MET A 88 9.46 -8.81 8.82
CA MET A 88 8.65 -8.70 10.05
C MET A 88 7.18 -8.40 9.75
N VAL A 89 6.87 -8.10 8.49
CA VAL A 89 5.53 -7.79 7.99
C VAL A 89 5.05 -8.84 7.00
N ASN A 90 3.74 -8.88 6.76
CA ASN A 90 3.11 -9.80 5.80
C ASN A 90 2.66 -9.11 4.51
N ALA A 91 2.48 -7.78 4.55
CA ALA A 91 2.25 -6.92 3.40
C ALA A 91 2.69 -5.49 3.77
N VAL A 92 2.97 -4.68 2.75
CA VAL A 92 3.27 -3.25 2.89
C VAL A 92 2.26 -2.43 2.09
N VAL A 93 1.78 -1.36 2.71
CA VAL A 93 0.94 -0.35 2.06
C VAL A 93 1.67 0.98 2.10
N SER A 94 2.06 1.49 0.94
CA SER A 94 2.52 2.87 0.82
C SER A 94 1.33 3.81 0.75
N LEU A 95 1.28 4.79 1.66
CA LEU A 95 0.29 5.86 1.69
C LEU A 95 0.84 7.16 1.11
N THR A 96 2.03 7.12 0.49
CA THR A 96 2.68 8.30 -0.10
C THR A 96 2.09 8.65 -1.46
N GLY A 97 1.58 7.64 -2.19
CA GLY A 97 1.16 7.78 -3.59
C GLY A 97 2.31 8.12 -4.54
N PHE A 98 3.56 7.80 -4.20
CA PHE A 98 4.73 8.04 -5.05
C PHE A 98 5.64 6.80 -5.08
N ALA A 99 6.65 6.84 -5.96
CA ALA A 99 7.72 5.85 -6.00
C ALA A 99 8.37 5.68 -4.61
N LEU A 100 8.84 4.47 -4.32
CA LEU A 100 9.46 4.13 -3.03
C LEU A 100 10.81 4.86 -2.84
N VAL A 101 11.54 5.08 -3.94
CA VAL A 101 12.84 5.77 -3.92
C VAL A 101 12.85 6.88 -4.96
N GLY A 102 12.93 8.11 -4.45
CA GLY A 102 13.00 9.33 -5.25
C GLY A 102 11.70 10.14 -5.24
N GLY A 103 11.80 11.34 -5.80
CA GLY A 103 10.69 12.27 -5.91
C GLY A 103 10.07 12.32 -7.31
N PRO A 104 9.04 13.14 -7.52
CA PRO A 104 8.40 13.33 -8.83
C PRO A 104 9.37 13.71 -9.95
N ALA A 105 10.48 14.39 -9.62
CA ALA A 105 11.48 14.85 -10.58
C ALA A 105 12.58 13.81 -10.90
N ARG A 106 12.87 12.88 -9.98
CA ARG A 106 13.91 11.86 -10.17
C ARG A 106 13.63 10.65 -9.28
N GLN A 107 13.43 9.51 -9.93
CA GLN A 107 13.16 8.22 -9.31
C GLN A 107 14.34 7.26 -9.49
N ASP A 108 14.48 6.31 -8.57
CA ASP A 108 15.45 5.22 -8.64
C ASP A 108 14.73 3.87 -8.48
N HIS A 109 14.05 3.46 -9.54
CA HIS A 109 13.32 2.19 -9.60
C HIS A 109 14.21 0.96 -9.32
N PRO A 110 15.44 0.85 -9.86
CA PRO A 110 16.32 -0.28 -9.54
C PRO A 110 16.55 -0.45 -8.04
N ARG A 111 16.77 0.66 -7.31
CA ARG A 111 16.96 0.61 -5.86
C ARG A 111 15.66 0.28 -5.11
N ALA A 112 14.53 0.81 -5.57
CA ALA A 112 13.21 0.45 -5.03
C ALA A 112 12.92 -1.04 -5.17
N ILE A 113 13.11 -1.59 -6.38
CA ILE A 113 12.94 -3.01 -6.70
C ILE A 113 13.85 -3.87 -5.82
N ALA A 114 15.12 -3.52 -5.68
CA ALA A 114 16.04 -4.29 -4.84
C ALA A 114 15.60 -4.33 -3.36
N ALA A 115 15.09 -3.22 -2.83
CA ALA A 115 14.57 -3.15 -1.48
C ALA A 115 13.28 -3.99 -1.30
N LEU A 116 12.36 -3.92 -2.26
CA LEU A 116 11.10 -4.67 -2.24
C LEU A 116 11.32 -6.18 -2.46
N GLN A 117 12.24 -6.56 -3.34
CA GLN A 117 12.62 -7.96 -3.55
C GLN A 117 13.25 -8.57 -2.29
N LYS A 118 14.06 -7.81 -1.55
CA LYS A 118 14.59 -8.27 -0.26
C LYS A 118 13.50 -8.48 0.78
N LEU A 119 12.46 -7.63 0.77
CA LEU A 119 11.33 -7.76 1.69
C LEU A 119 10.40 -8.93 1.30
N ASP A 120 10.22 -9.19 0.01
CA ASP A 120 9.41 -10.29 -0.55
C ASP A 120 7.98 -10.38 0.03
N VAL A 121 7.28 -9.24 0.11
CA VAL A 121 5.87 -9.18 0.52
C VAL A 121 5.04 -8.36 -0.47
N PRO A 122 3.71 -8.57 -0.53
CA PRO A 122 2.81 -7.72 -1.31
C PRO A 122 3.03 -6.23 -1.00
N TYR A 123 3.27 -5.43 -2.04
CA TYR A 123 3.44 -3.99 -1.96
C TYR A 123 2.28 -3.28 -2.64
N ILE A 124 1.39 -2.68 -1.85
CA ILE A 124 0.24 -1.91 -2.32
C ILE A 124 0.59 -0.43 -2.25
N VAL A 125 0.21 0.36 -3.26
CA VAL A 125 0.42 1.81 -3.24
C VAL A 125 -0.92 2.52 -3.30
N ALA A 126 -1.35 3.02 -2.14
CA ALA A 126 -2.52 3.87 -2.03
C ALA A 126 -2.11 5.34 -2.12
N LEU A 127 -2.89 6.12 -2.86
CA LEU A 127 -2.57 7.50 -3.15
C LEU A 127 -3.53 8.45 -2.42
N PRO A 128 -3.03 9.52 -1.78
CA PRO A 128 -3.87 10.65 -1.41
C PRO A 128 -4.12 11.52 -2.65
N LEU A 129 -5.25 12.21 -2.70
CA LEU A 129 -5.44 13.28 -3.68
C LEU A 129 -4.52 14.46 -3.31
N VAL A 130 -3.62 14.82 -4.23
CA VAL A 130 -2.61 15.87 -4.01
C VAL A 130 -2.89 17.11 -4.86
N PHE A 131 -3.27 16.92 -6.13
CA PHE A 131 -3.42 18.00 -7.10
C PHE A 131 -4.88 18.35 -7.41
N GLN A 132 -5.83 17.61 -6.86
CA GLN A 132 -7.26 17.87 -7.00
C GLN A 132 -7.98 17.69 -5.67
N THR A 133 -9.07 18.40 -5.51
CA THR A 133 -9.98 18.29 -4.37
C THR A 133 -10.82 17.02 -4.46
N THR A 134 -11.43 16.64 -3.34
CA THR A 134 -12.33 15.48 -3.31
C THR A 134 -13.52 15.67 -4.25
N GLU A 135 -14.07 16.88 -4.31
CA GLU A 135 -15.21 17.24 -5.14
C GLU A 135 -14.87 17.18 -6.63
N GLU A 136 -13.70 17.69 -7.03
CA GLU A 136 -13.21 17.58 -8.41
C GLU A 136 -13.04 16.11 -8.80
N TRP A 137 -12.49 15.27 -7.92
CA TRP A 137 -12.35 13.84 -8.19
C TRP A 137 -13.69 13.14 -8.35
N LEU A 138 -14.66 13.40 -7.48
CA LEU A 138 -15.99 12.77 -7.52
C LEU A 138 -16.81 13.18 -8.74
N ASN A 139 -16.65 14.43 -9.19
CA ASN A 139 -17.38 14.96 -10.36
C ASN A 139 -16.66 14.70 -11.69
N SER A 140 -15.42 14.18 -11.65
CA SER A 140 -14.63 13.90 -12.85
C SER A 140 -15.08 12.61 -13.54
N THR A 141 -15.35 12.71 -14.85
CA THR A 141 -15.62 11.53 -15.69
C THR A 141 -14.38 10.67 -15.94
N LEU A 142 -13.19 11.24 -15.78
CA LEU A 142 -11.90 10.57 -15.96
C LEU A 142 -11.30 10.06 -14.64
N GLY A 143 -11.86 10.46 -13.50
CA GLY A 143 -11.29 10.21 -12.18
C GLY A 143 -10.09 11.11 -11.87
N LEU A 144 -8.89 10.54 -11.84
CA LEU A 144 -7.66 11.29 -11.51
C LEU A 144 -7.24 12.20 -12.66
N HIS A 145 -6.76 13.41 -12.36
CA HIS A 145 -6.09 14.23 -13.36
C HIS A 145 -4.90 13.49 -14.00
N PRO A 146 -4.62 13.69 -15.30
CA PRO A 146 -3.53 13.00 -16.00
C PRO A 146 -2.16 13.11 -15.30
N ILE A 147 -1.88 14.26 -14.69
CA ILE A 147 -0.64 14.46 -13.92
C ILE A 147 -0.59 13.59 -12.66
N GLN A 148 -1.72 13.37 -11.96
CA GLN A 148 -1.79 12.42 -10.86
C GLN A 148 -1.63 10.99 -11.33
N VAL A 149 -2.22 10.63 -12.47
CA VAL A 149 -2.05 9.28 -13.02
C VAL A 149 -0.57 9.00 -13.31
N ALA A 150 0.11 9.92 -14.00
CA ALA A 150 1.53 9.77 -14.29
C ALA A 150 2.36 9.63 -13.00
N LEU A 151 2.15 10.52 -12.03
CA LEU A 151 3.00 10.59 -10.84
C LEU A 151 2.67 9.55 -9.75
N GLN A 152 1.38 9.24 -9.56
CA GLN A 152 0.88 8.46 -8.44
C GLN A 152 0.38 7.06 -8.80
N VAL A 153 0.29 6.75 -10.10
CA VAL A 153 -0.07 5.40 -10.58
C VAL A 153 1.09 4.82 -11.37
N ALA A 154 1.49 5.47 -12.47
CA ALA A 154 2.49 4.89 -13.38
C ALA A 154 3.86 4.73 -12.72
N LEU A 155 4.35 5.73 -11.97
CA LEU A 155 5.66 5.61 -11.31
C LEU A 155 5.70 4.51 -10.23
N PRO A 156 4.74 4.41 -9.30
CA PRO A 156 4.70 3.28 -8.38
C PRO A 156 4.57 1.91 -9.05
N GLU A 157 3.87 1.81 -10.19
CA GLU A 157 3.77 0.55 -10.94
C GLU A 157 5.14 0.07 -11.45
N LEU A 158 6.04 0.99 -11.80
CA LEU A 158 7.42 0.66 -12.19
C LEU A 158 8.24 0.07 -11.02
N ASP A 159 7.89 0.39 -9.78
CA ASP A 159 8.49 -0.24 -8.58
C ASP A 159 7.90 -1.62 -8.28
N GLY A 160 6.83 -2.02 -8.97
CA GLY A 160 6.01 -3.21 -8.64
C GLY A 160 4.89 -2.92 -7.64
N GLY A 161 4.51 -1.65 -7.46
CA GLY A 161 3.37 -1.25 -6.65
C GLY A 161 2.04 -1.72 -7.24
N MET A 162 1.21 -2.33 -6.41
CA MET A 162 -0.06 -2.92 -6.81
C MET A 162 -1.26 -2.08 -6.33
N GLU A 163 -2.39 -2.26 -7.01
CA GLU A 163 -3.72 -1.79 -6.60
C GLU A 163 -3.76 -0.30 -6.21
N PRO A 164 -3.64 0.64 -7.17
CA PRO A 164 -3.73 2.07 -6.92
C PRO A 164 -5.12 2.45 -6.41
N ILE A 165 -5.24 2.65 -5.10
CA ILE A 165 -6.48 3.04 -4.42
C ILE A 165 -6.34 4.44 -3.86
N VAL A 166 -7.18 5.37 -4.30
CA VAL A 166 -7.32 6.68 -3.64
C VAL A 166 -7.93 6.47 -2.27
N PHE A 167 -7.20 6.70 -1.18
CA PHE A 167 -7.71 6.48 0.18
C PHE A 167 -8.01 7.78 0.94
N ALA A 168 -7.38 8.87 0.53
CA ALA A 168 -7.54 10.18 1.14
C ALA A 168 -7.91 11.24 0.11
N GLY A 169 -8.85 12.08 0.49
CA GLY A 169 -9.30 13.25 -0.25
C GLY A 169 -8.57 14.52 0.20
N ARG A 170 -8.84 15.62 -0.49
CA ARG A 170 -8.25 16.94 -0.20
C ARG A 170 -9.37 17.96 -0.05
N ASP A 171 -9.42 18.62 1.10
CA ASP A 171 -10.41 19.65 1.40
C ASP A 171 -10.14 20.91 0.54
N PRO A 172 -11.15 21.45 -0.18
CA PRO A 172 -10.96 22.59 -1.08
C PRO A 172 -10.65 23.90 -0.34
N ARG A 173 -11.07 24.03 0.92
CA ARG A 173 -10.93 25.25 1.72
C ARG A 173 -9.65 25.25 2.54
N THR A 174 -9.33 24.12 3.18
CA THR A 174 -8.17 24.03 4.09
C THR A 174 -6.95 23.42 3.43
N GLY A 175 -7.11 22.76 2.27
CA GLY A 175 -6.05 22.00 1.60
C GLY A 175 -5.60 20.75 2.37
N LYS A 176 -6.26 20.43 3.49
CA LYS A 176 -5.91 19.31 4.37
C LYS A 176 -6.39 17.98 3.80
N SER A 177 -5.67 16.92 4.11
CA SER A 177 -6.03 15.57 3.71
C SER A 177 -7.02 14.94 4.69
N HIS A 178 -8.10 14.37 4.16
CA HIS A 178 -9.12 13.68 4.95
C HIS A 178 -9.35 12.26 4.46
N ALA A 179 -9.69 11.35 5.36
CA ALA A 179 -9.96 9.96 5.02
C ALA A 179 -11.24 9.82 4.19
N LEU A 180 -11.19 9.01 3.12
CA LEU A 180 -12.38 8.57 2.40
C LEU A 180 -12.81 7.20 2.93
N HIS A 181 -13.71 7.18 3.91
CA HIS A 181 -14.00 6.01 4.75
C HIS A 181 -14.17 4.69 3.97
N LYS A 182 -15.06 4.65 2.96
CA LYS A 182 -15.28 3.44 2.12
C LYS A 182 -14.02 2.98 1.39
N ARG A 183 -13.17 3.91 0.97
CA ARG A 183 -11.92 3.61 0.27
C ARG A 183 -10.84 3.12 1.23
N VAL A 184 -10.79 3.67 2.44
CA VAL A 184 -9.94 3.17 3.54
C VAL A 184 -10.33 1.73 3.90
N GLU A 185 -11.62 1.45 4.04
CA GLU A 185 -12.13 0.08 4.26
C GLU A 185 -11.70 -0.87 3.13
N GLN A 186 -11.87 -0.45 1.87
CA GLN A 186 -11.45 -1.25 0.72
C GLN A 186 -9.94 -1.54 0.75
N LEU A 187 -9.12 -0.52 0.99
CA LEU A 187 -7.67 -0.64 1.09
C LEU A 187 -7.27 -1.63 2.19
N CYS A 188 -7.81 -1.44 3.40
CA CYS A 188 -7.49 -2.28 4.56
C CYS A 188 -7.92 -3.74 4.35
N THR A 189 -9.10 -3.95 3.75
CA THR A 189 -9.58 -5.29 3.38
C THR A 189 -8.61 -6.00 2.45
N ARG A 190 -8.11 -5.30 1.42
CA ARG A 190 -7.21 -5.89 0.42
C ARG A 190 -5.82 -6.15 1.00
N ALA A 191 -5.29 -5.21 1.77
CA ALA A 191 -4.02 -5.38 2.47
C ALA A 191 -4.03 -6.61 3.39
N ILE A 192 -5.10 -6.81 4.17
CA ILE A 192 -5.26 -7.97 5.04
C ILE A 192 -5.38 -9.27 4.24
N ARG A 193 -6.13 -9.29 3.13
CA ARG A 193 -6.24 -10.48 2.27
C ARG A 193 -4.89 -10.88 1.67
N TRP A 194 -4.10 -9.91 1.21
CA TRP A 194 -2.74 -10.16 0.73
C TRP A 194 -1.82 -10.69 1.84
N ALA A 195 -1.88 -10.11 3.04
CA ALA A 195 -1.15 -10.61 4.19
C ALA A 195 -1.54 -12.03 4.59
N GLN A 196 -2.83 -12.35 4.57
CA GLN A 196 -3.33 -13.70 4.83
C GLN A 196 -2.87 -14.69 3.76
N LEU A 197 -2.85 -14.28 2.49
CA LEU A 197 -2.36 -15.11 1.40
C LEU A 197 -0.87 -15.46 1.58
N LYS A 198 -0.02 -14.49 1.96
CA LYS A 198 1.40 -14.73 2.24
C LYS A 198 1.62 -15.72 3.38
N ARG A 199 0.75 -15.71 4.39
CA ARG A 199 0.84 -16.58 5.58
C ARG A 199 0.28 -17.98 5.39
N LYS A 200 -0.59 -18.17 4.39
CA LYS A 200 -1.27 -19.43 4.19
C LYS A 200 -0.27 -20.51 3.78
N THR A 201 -0.11 -21.52 4.64
CA THR A 201 0.67 -22.71 4.31
C THR A 201 -0.01 -23.43 3.14
N LYS A 202 0.76 -23.92 2.17
CA LYS A 202 0.26 -24.71 1.04
C LYS A 202 -0.27 -26.06 1.52
N VAL A 203 -1.46 -26.07 2.11
CA VAL A 203 -2.23 -27.29 2.36
C VAL A 203 -3.26 -27.39 1.24
N PRO A 204 -3.33 -28.51 0.48
CA PRO A 204 -4.10 -28.61 -0.76
C PRO A 204 -5.60 -28.28 -0.64
N LEU A 205 -6.16 -28.28 0.57
CA LEU A 205 -7.58 -28.06 0.82
C LEU A 205 -7.95 -26.61 1.21
N LEU A 206 -6.98 -25.75 1.55
CA LEU A 206 -7.29 -24.43 2.10
C LEU A 206 -7.23 -23.31 1.06
N GLN A 207 -6.37 -23.37 0.05
CA GLN A 207 -6.24 -22.31 -0.96
C GLN A 207 -7.14 -22.57 -2.17
N ILE A 208 -8.34 -22.00 -2.16
CA ILE A 208 -9.22 -21.99 -3.33
C ILE A 208 -8.69 -20.93 -4.31
N ILE A 209 -8.17 -21.37 -5.44
CA ILE A 209 -7.80 -20.49 -6.56
C ILE A 209 -8.91 -20.59 -7.59
N SER A 210 -9.69 -19.51 -7.76
CA SER A 210 -10.64 -19.40 -8.86
C SER A 210 -9.91 -18.87 -10.10
N ILE A 211 -9.86 -19.65 -11.17
CA ILE A 211 -9.36 -19.20 -12.48
C ILE A 211 -10.58 -18.79 -13.31
N THR A 212 -10.79 -17.48 -13.47
CA THR A 212 -11.85 -16.94 -14.32
C THR A 212 -11.26 -16.48 -15.64
N VAL A 213 -11.49 -17.23 -16.71
CA VAL A 213 -11.19 -16.78 -18.08
C VAL A 213 -12.43 -16.07 -18.60
N THR A 214 -12.42 -14.74 -18.62
CA THR A 214 -13.46 -13.96 -19.31
C THR A 214 -12.96 -13.63 -20.70
N THR A 215 -13.23 -14.49 -21.66
CA THR A 215 -13.17 -14.11 -23.07
C THR A 215 -14.43 -13.29 -23.34
N ALA A 216 -14.28 -12.01 -23.67
CA ALA A 216 -15.41 -11.21 -24.12
C ALA A 216 -16.10 -11.91 -25.29
N ALA A 217 -17.43 -11.91 -25.27
CA ALA A 217 -18.30 -12.54 -26.24
C ALA A 217 -17.84 -12.29 -27.69
N GLN A 218 -18.02 -13.30 -28.55
CA GLN A 218 -17.84 -13.21 -29.99
C GLN A 218 -18.54 -11.95 -30.54
N ILE A 219 -17.77 -10.90 -30.85
CA ILE A 219 -18.21 -9.85 -31.74
C ILE A 219 -17.95 -10.37 -33.15
N THR A 220 -19.01 -10.85 -33.79
CA THR A 220 -19.04 -11.09 -35.24
C THR A 220 -18.69 -9.81 -36.00
N ASN A 221 -17.78 -9.93 -36.97
CA ASN A 221 -17.42 -8.98 -38.04
C ASN A 221 -16.66 -7.68 -37.68
N SER A 222 -15.32 -7.72 -37.78
CA SER A 222 -14.56 -7.41 -39.00
C SER A 222 -13.17 -6.81 -38.68
N ARG A 223 -12.13 -7.52 -39.14
CA ARG A 223 -10.72 -7.09 -39.32
C ARG A 223 -10.06 -6.26 -38.20
N SER A 224 -9.40 -6.96 -37.27
CA SER A 224 -8.00 -6.66 -36.88
C SER A 224 -7.46 -7.79 -36.01
N GLY A 225 -6.90 -8.81 -36.65
CA GLY A 225 -6.13 -9.84 -35.95
C GLY A 225 -4.67 -9.43 -35.86
N ALA A 226 -4.11 -9.41 -34.65
CA ALA A 226 -2.67 -9.51 -34.45
C ALA A 226 -2.32 -11.01 -34.37
N THR A 227 -1.87 -11.58 -35.47
CA THR A 227 -1.25 -12.91 -35.51
C THR A 227 0.17 -12.83 -34.95
N VAL A 228 0.41 -13.52 -33.84
CA VAL A 228 1.76 -13.84 -33.38
C VAL A 228 2.19 -15.10 -34.15
N ASN A 229 3.04 -14.93 -35.16
CA ASN A 229 3.73 -16.04 -35.81
C ASN A 229 4.84 -16.53 -34.88
N ALA A 230 4.67 -17.72 -34.32
CA ALA A 230 5.78 -18.53 -33.81
C ALA A 230 6.31 -19.38 -34.96
N THR A 231 7.52 -19.09 -35.42
CA THR A 231 8.31 -20.02 -36.24
C THR A 231 9.44 -20.58 -35.40
N SER A 232 9.33 -21.90 -35.19
CA SER A 232 10.37 -22.96 -35.07
C SER A 232 11.76 -22.57 -34.60
#